data_AF-A0A8I1SCN4-F1
#
_entry.id   AF-A0A8I1SCN4-F1
#
_cell.length_a   1.000
_cell.length_b   1.000
_cell.length_c   1.000
_cell.angle_alpha   90.00
_cell.angle_beta   90.00
_cell.angle_gamma   90.00
#
_symmetry.space_group_name_H-M   'P 1'
#
loop_
_entity.id
_entity.type
_entity.pdbx_description
1 polymer ?
#
loop_
_entity_poly.entity_id
_entity_poly.type
_entity_poly.pdbx_seq_one_letter_code
_entity_poly.pdbx_strand_id
1 'polypeptide(L)'
;MNRARWWLRAGLTVLTLLHLTLAIWILFAPRSFYALQAVNLTMPYNQHLLLDFGAMNLAVAVMLATAARTMRIHVVRTGLGATLTFWAAHFLIHLRFLDDMAPENDALLMTGLAATIVLPLILLMLTRRSEPTAADPASHPGDAVGGRQD
;
A
#
# COMPACT_ATOMS: atom_id res chain seq x y z
N MET A 1 9.42 -21.69 -4.19
CA MET A 1 8.49 -20.54 -4.01
C MET A 1 8.95 -19.41 -4.93
N ASN A 2 8.11 -18.90 -5.83
CA ASN A 2 8.50 -17.83 -6.78
C ASN A 2 9.00 -16.61 -5.99
N ARG A 3 10.22 -16.14 -6.26
CA ARG A 3 10.86 -15.01 -5.55
C ARG A 3 9.94 -13.79 -5.49
N ALA A 4 9.24 -13.48 -6.59
CA ALA A 4 8.26 -12.39 -6.66
C ALA A 4 7.10 -12.55 -5.66
N ARG A 5 6.56 -13.76 -5.51
CA ARG A 5 5.47 -14.04 -4.56
C ARG A 5 5.92 -13.88 -3.11
N TRP A 6 7.18 -14.26 -2.81
CA TRP A 6 7.77 -14.04 -1.49
C TRP A 6 7.92 -12.55 -1.19
N TRP A 7 8.49 -11.77 -2.12
CA TRP A 7 8.62 -10.31 -1.97
C TRP A 7 7.27 -9.60 -1.82
N LEU A 8 6.26 -9.99 -2.59
CA LEU A 8 4.90 -9.46 -2.45
C LEU A 8 4.33 -9.73 -1.06
N ARG A 9 4.45 -10.98 -0.56
CA ARG A 9 3.97 -11.32 0.79
C ARG A 9 4.72 -10.53 1.85
N ALA A 10 6.05 -10.46 1.76
CA ALA A 10 6.86 -9.70 2.71
C ALA A 10 6.44 -8.22 2.74
N GLY A 11 6.29 -7.58 1.57
CA GLY A 11 5.86 -6.19 1.47
C GLY A 11 4.45 -5.95 2.02
N LEU A 12 3.49 -6.82 1.70
CA LEU A 12 2.13 -6.74 2.25
C LEU A 12 2.12 -6.91 3.77
N THR A 13 2.95 -7.82 4.30
CA THR A 13 3.09 -8.00 5.76
C THR A 13 3.68 -6.75 6.41
N VAL A 14 4.72 -6.13 5.82
CA VAL A 14 5.29 -4.88 6.33
C VAL A 14 4.24 -3.77 6.38
N LEU A 15 3.47 -3.58 5.29
CA LEU A 15 2.39 -2.60 5.25
C LEU A 15 1.27 -2.91 6.26
N THR A 16 0.94 -4.19 6.45
CA THR A 16 -0.03 -4.63 7.46
C THR A 16 0.43 -4.22 8.86
N LEU A 17 1.69 -4.51 9.20
CA LEU A 17 2.25 -4.18 10.51
C LEU A 17 2.29 -2.67 10.73
N LEU A 18 2.69 -1.89 9.73
CA LEU A 18 2.68 -0.43 9.80
C LEU A 18 1.28 0.11 10.16
N HIS A 19 0.25 -0.25 9.39
CA HIS A 19 -1.12 0.19 9.66
C HIS A 19 -1.65 -0.33 10.99
N LEU A 20 -1.33 -1.56 11.37
CA LEU A 20 -1.76 -2.14 12.63
C LEU A 20 -1.12 -1.44 13.84
N THR A 21 0.17 -1.11 13.76
CA THR A 21 0.87 -0.34 14.81
C THR A 21 0.24 1.04 14.99
N LEU A 22 -0.05 1.75 13.89
CA LEU A 22 -0.75 3.03 13.95
C LEU A 22 -2.15 2.87 14.55
N ALA A 23 -2.92 1.91 14.08
CA ALA A 23 -4.26 1.63 14.58
C ALA A 23 -4.26 1.38 16.09
N ILE A 24 -3.39 0.49 16.58
CA ILE A 24 -3.28 0.19 18.01
C ILE A 24 -2.89 1.45 18.79
N TRP A 25 -1.87 2.18 18.35
CA TRP A 25 -1.44 3.39 19.06
C TRP A 25 -2.57 4.42 19.15
N ILE A 26 -3.22 4.72 18.02
CA ILE A 26 -4.24 5.76 17.95
C ILE A 26 -5.51 5.36 18.71
N LEU A 27 -5.94 4.09 18.63
CA LEU A 27 -7.17 3.64 19.30
C LEU A 27 -7.02 3.56 20.82
N PHE A 28 -5.84 3.19 21.32
CA PHE A 28 -5.62 2.96 22.75
C PHE A 28 -4.93 4.13 23.46
N ALA A 29 -4.14 4.93 22.75
CA ALA A 29 -3.44 6.09 23.30
C ALA A 29 -3.48 7.30 22.33
N PRO A 30 -4.66 7.80 21.94
CA PRO A 30 -4.80 8.87 20.96
C PRO A 30 -4.08 10.17 21.36
N ARG A 31 -4.03 10.48 22.67
CA ARG A 31 -3.34 11.69 23.17
C ARG A 31 -1.82 11.62 23.00
N SER A 32 -1.21 10.45 23.15
CA SER A 32 0.24 10.33 22.95
C SER A 32 0.61 10.40 21.48
N PHE A 33 -0.24 9.86 20.60
CA PHE A 33 -0.09 10.06 19.15
C PHE A 33 -0.24 11.54 18.77
N TYR A 34 -1.25 12.23 19.33
CA TYR A 34 -1.47 13.66 19.10
C TYR A 34 -0.33 14.56 19.61
N ALA A 35 0.38 14.14 20.66
CA ALA A 35 1.48 14.93 21.22
C ALA A 35 2.65 15.11 20.23
N LEU A 36 2.73 14.30 19.16
CA LEU A 36 3.70 14.51 18.09
C LEU A 36 3.37 15.81 17.35
N GLN A 37 4.35 16.72 17.25
CA GLN A 37 4.18 17.99 16.51
C GLN A 37 3.76 17.78 15.06
N ALA A 38 4.33 16.74 14.43
CA ALA A 38 3.94 16.29 13.09
C ALA A 38 2.45 15.96 12.96
N VAL A 39 1.78 15.57 14.04
CA VAL A 39 0.36 15.19 14.07
C VAL A 39 -0.52 16.36 14.48
N ASN A 40 -0.19 17.08 15.56
CA ASN A 40 -1.07 18.13 16.06
C ASN A 40 -1.05 19.40 15.21
N LEU A 41 0.08 19.76 14.58
CA LEU A 41 0.18 20.97 13.76
C LEU A 41 -0.35 22.24 14.46
N THR A 42 -0.18 22.35 15.78
CA THR A 42 -0.75 23.44 16.62
C THR A 42 -2.28 23.57 16.62
N MET A 43 -2.98 22.57 16.07
CA MET A 43 -4.44 22.53 15.99
C MET A 43 -5.08 22.14 17.35
N PRO A 44 -6.41 22.26 17.50
CA PRO A 44 -7.14 21.73 18.65
C PRO A 44 -7.33 20.20 18.59
N TYR A 45 -7.19 19.53 19.73
CA TYR A 45 -7.39 18.08 19.85
C TYR A 45 -8.87 17.69 19.65
N ASN A 46 -9.11 16.75 18.73
CA ASN A 46 -10.42 16.10 18.56
C ASN A 46 -10.25 14.58 18.68
N GLN A 47 -10.70 14.02 19.80
CA GLN A 47 -10.56 12.60 20.08
C GLN A 47 -11.35 11.73 19.09
N HIS A 48 -12.54 12.14 18.69
CA HIS A 48 -13.38 11.36 17.78
C HIS A 48 -12.70 11.19 16.42
N LEU A 49 -12.19 12.30 15.85
CA LEU A 49 -11.49 12.26 14.56
C LEU A 49 -10.22 11.40 14.62
N LEU A 50 -9.47 11.43 15.72
CA LEU A 50 -8.32 10.55 15.90
C LEU A 50 -8.74 9.08 15.98
N LEU A 51 -9.78 8.76 16.73
CA LEU A 51 -10.26 7.38 16.82
C LEU A 51 -10.77 6.87 15.46
N ASP A 52 -11.43 7.72 14.66
CA ASP A 52 -11.83 7.39 13.28
C ASP A 52 -10.60 7.10 12.40
N PHE A 53 -9.54 7.92 12.53
CA PHE A 53 -8.28 7.70 11.84
C PHE A 53 -7.60 6.37 12.25
N GLY A 54 -7.64 6.03 13.54
CA GLY A 54 -7.18 4.74 14.05
C GLY A 54 -8.01 3.56 13.52
N ALA A 55 -9.34 3.69 13.52
CA ALA A 55 -10.26 2.68 13.02
C ALA A 55 -10.08 2.43 11.51
N MET A 56 -9.86 3.49 10.73
CA MET A 56 -9.53 3.38 9.31
C MET A 56 -8.22 2.62 9.09
N ASN A 57 -7.18 2.89 9.89
CA ASN A 57 -5.91 2.17 9.81
C ASN A 57 -6.10 0.68 10.11
N LEU A 58 -6.95 0.34 11.09
CA LEU A 58 -7.28 -1.05 11.39
C LEU A 58 -7.96 -1.75 10.20
N ALA A 59 -8.91 -1.07 9.55
CA ALA A 59 -9.60 -1.62 8.37
C ALA A 59 -8.63 -1.91 7.22
N VAL A 60 -7.70 -0.98 6.94
CA VAL A 60 -6.66 -1.18 5.92
C VAL A 60 -5.73 -2.33 6.30
N ALA A 61 -5.32 -2.44 7.57
CA ALA A 61 -4.49 -3.54 8.06
C ALA A 61 -5.17 -4.91 7.85
N VAL A 62 -6.47 -5.04 8.14
CA VAL A 62 -7.23 -6.27 7.91
C VAL A 62 -7.25 -6.66 6.43
N MET A 63 -7.45 -5.69 5.54
CA MET A 63 -7.44 -5.92 4.09
C MET A 63 -6.07 -6.38 3.60
N LEU A 64 -4.99 -5.73 4.05
CA LEU A 64 -3.61 -6.10 3.69
C LEU A 64 -3.20 -7.46 4.27
N ALA A 65 -3.60 -7.78 5.51
CA ALA A 65 -3.39 -9.08 6.11
C ALA A 65 -4.09 -10.19 5.30
N THR A 66 -5.31 -9.91 4.84
CA THR A 66 -6.08 -10.82 3.97
C THR A 66 -5.39 -11.00 2.62
N ALA A 67 -4.87 -9.92 2.03
CA ALA A 67 -4.07 -9.97 0.82
C ALA A 67 -2.79 -10.82 0.99
N ALA A 68 -2.03 -10.59 2.07
CA ALA A 68 -0.81 -11.34 2.37
C ALA A 68 -1.08 -12.83 2.61
N ARG A 69 -2.17 -13.15 3.33
CA ARG A 69 -2.58 -14.52 3.64
C ARG A 69 -3.02 -15.26 2.38
N THR A 70 -3.97 -14.69 1.64
CA THR A 70 -4.63 -15.37 0.51
C THR A 70 -3.86 -15.29 -0.80
N MET A 71 -3.09 -14.21 -1.00
CA MET A 71 -2.40 -13.89 -2.26
C MET A 71 -3.33 -13.90 -3.49
N ARG A 72 -4.62 -13.63 -3.31
CA ARG A 72 -5.55 -13.42 -4.42
C ARG A 72 -5.26 -12.07 -5.07
N ILE A 73 -4.96 -12.07 -6.37
CA ILE A 73 -4.44 -10.88 -7.07
C ILE A 73 -5.36 -9.65 -6.97
N HIS A 74 -6.68 -9.84 -7.04
CA HIS A 74 -7.64 -8.75 -6.89
C HIS A 74 -7.60 -8.15 -5.48
N VAL A 75 -7.52 -8.99 -4.43
CA VAL A 75 -7.40 -8.53 -3.04
C VAL A 75 -6.07 -7.82 -2.82
N VAL A 76 -4.98 -8.31 -3.40
CA VAL A 76 -3.66 -7.65 -3.37
C VAL A 76 -3.71 -6.27 -4.03
N ARG A 77 -4.23 -6.18 -5.26
CA ARG A 77 -4.30 -4.91 -6.01
C ARG A 77 -5.21 -3.90 -5.34
N THR A 78 -6.39 -4.31 -4.89
CA THR A 78 -7.31 -3.44 -4.14
C THR A 78 -6.69 -3.00 -2.80
N GLY A 79 -6.02 -3.91 -2.10
CA GLY A 79 -5.26 -3.63 -0.87
C GLY A 79 -4.23 -2.52 -1.07
N LEU A 80 -3.33 -2.72 -2.03
CA LEU A 80 -2.28 -1.76 -2.39
C LEU A 80 -2.85 -0.44 -2.92
N GLY A 81 -3.95 -0.50 -3.68
CA GLY A 81 -4.66 0.67 -4.18
C GLY A 81 -5.22 1.54 -3.06
N ALA A 82 -5.91 0.95 -2.08
CA ALA A 82 -6.43 1.72 -0.94
C ALA A 82 -5.29 2.29 -0.08
N THR A 83 -4.23 1.52 0.15
CA THR A 83 -3.02 2.00 0.84
C THR A 83 -2.43 3.21 0.12
N LEU A 84 -2.32 3.18 -1.22
CA LEU A 84 -1.85 4.32 -1.99
C LEU A 84 -2.77 5.53 -1.89
N THR A 85 -4.08 5.33 -2.04
CA THR A 85 -5.06 6.42 -1.93
C THR A 85 -4.92 7.13 -0.58
N PHE A 86 -4.83 6.35 0.51
CA PHE A 86 -4.67 6.89 1.84
C PHE A 86 -3.34 7.65 2.01
N TRP A 87 -2.21 7.00 1.75
CA TRP A 87 -0.90 7.61 2.00
C TRP A 87 -0.61 8.78 1.06
N ALA A 88 -1.07 8.76 -0.19
CA ALA A 88 -0.95 9.89 -1.09
C ALA A 88 -1.77 11.09 -0.62
N ALA A 89 -3.04 10.88 -0.23
CA ALA A 89 -3.86 11.95 0.33
C ALA A 89 -3.24 12.52 1.62
N HIS A 90 -2.74 11.64 2.50
CA HIS A 90 -2.11 12.04 3.76
C HIS A 90 -0.79 12.78 3.56
N PHE A 91 0.04 12.35 2.61
CA PHE A 91 1.24 13.07 2.20
C PHE A 91 0.90 14.47 1.70
N LEU A 92 -0.13 14.62 0.84
CA LEU A 92 -0.55 15.93 0.33
C LEU A 92 -1.10 16.84 1.45
N ILE A 93 -1.77 16.28 2.45
CA ILE A 93 -2.20 17.03 3.64
C ILE A 93 -0.98 17.59 4.37
N HIS A 94 0.01 16.75 4.68
CA HIS A 94 1.22 17.21 5.35
C HIS A 94 2.03 18.19 4.51
N LEU A 95 2.09 18.00 3.20
CA LEU A 95 2.72 18.95 2.27
C LEU A 95 2.02 20.33 2.29
N ARG A 96 0.70 20.36 2.49
CA ARG A 96 -0.06 21.62 2.60
C ARG A 96 0.20 22.35 3.92
N PHE A 97 0.50 21.63 4.98
CA PHE A 97 0.79 22.17 6.31
C PHE A 97 2.29 22.16 6.63
N LEU A 98 3.15 22.11 5.60
CA LEU A 98 4.60 22.00 5.79
C LEU A 98 5.15 23.22 6.54
N ASP A 99 4.65 24.41 6.21
CA ASP A 99 5.09 25.67 6.81
C ASP A 99 4.73 25.80 8.31
N ASP A 100 3.78 24.99 8.80
CA ASP A 100 3.35 24.94 10.21
C ASP A 100 4.20 23.96 11.04
N MET A 101 5.18 23.30 10.42
CA MET A 101 6.08 22.35 11.09
C MET A 101 7.48 22.94 11.34
N ALA A 102 8.20 22.35 12.31
CA ALA A 102 9.59 22.72 12.57
C ALA A 102 10.51 22.07 11.52
N PRO A 103 11.46 22.80 10.89
CA PRO A 103 12.20 22.35 9.71
C PRO A 103 12.91 20.99 9.84
N GLU A 104 13.37 20.65 11.05
CA GLU A 104 14.08 19.40 11.34
C GLU A 104 13.17 18.17 11.33
N ASN A 105 11.89 18.33 11.69
CA ASN A 105 10.90 17.26 11.67
C ASN A 105 10.36 16.99 10.25
N ASP A 106 10.44 17.99 9.37
CA ASP A 106 9.81 17.95 8.04
C ASP A 106 10.47 16.93 7.13
N ALA A 107 11.80 16.96 7.04
CA ALA A 107 12.52 16.10 6.11
C ALA A 107 12.35 14.61 6.47
N LEU A 108 12.45 14.25 7.76
CA LEU A 108 12.29 12.88 8.21
C LEU A 108 10.85 12.38 8.02
N LEU A 109 9.87 13.20 8.41
CA LEU A 109 8.46 12.87 8.23
C LEU A 109 8.10 12.69 6.76
N MET A 110 8.43 13.66 5.91
CA MET A 110 8.11 13.61 4.48
C MET A 110 8.81 12.44 3.79
N THR A 111 10.05 12.12 4.18
CA THR A 111 10.76 10.94 3.66
C THR A 111 10.05 9.65 4.07
N GLY A 112 9.61 9.56 5.33
CA GLY A 112 8.81 8.44 5.84
C GLY A 112 7.50 8.28 5.07
N LEU A 113 6.76 9.37 4.87
CA LEU A 113 5.51 9.39 4.11
C LEU A 113 5.71 9.07 2.62
N ALA A 114 6.80 9.52 2.01
CA ALA A 114 7.14 9.14 0.64
C ALA A 114 7.41 7.63 0.54
N ALA A 115 8.09 7.04 1.53
CA ALA A 115 8.36 5.60 1.55
C ALA A 115 7.06 4.77 1.63
N THR A 116 6.03 5.24 2.34
CA THR A 116 4.72 4.56 2.41
C THR A 116 3.93 4.61 1.10
N ILE A 117 4.30 5.50 0.16
CA ILE A 117 3.78 5.54 -1.22
C ILE A 117 4.64 4.69 -2.16
N VAL A 118 5.97 4.81 -2.08
CA VAL A 118 6.89 4.11 -2.98
C VAL A 118 6.78 2.60 -2.83
N LEU A 119 6.70 2.09 -1.60
CA LEU A 119 6.59 0.64 -1.36
C LEU A 119 5.38 0.01 -2.08
N PRO A 120 4.12 0.46 -1.87
CA PRO A 120 2.98 -0.13 -2.56
C PRO A 120 3.00 0.06 -4.09
N LEU A 121 3.63 1.13 -4.62
CA LEU A 121 3.87 1.27 -6.07
C LEU A 121 4.78 0.14 -6.58
N ILE A 122 5.90 -0.12 -5.91
CA ILE A 122 6.82 -1.20 -6.27
C ILE A 122 6.09 -2.55 -6.21
N LEU A 123 5.30 -2.79 -5.17
CA LEU A 123 4.53 -4.02 -5.04
C LEU A 123 3.50 -4.16 -6.16
N LEU A 124 2.79 -3.09 -6.54
CA LEU A 124 1.88 -3.12 -7.69
C LEU A 124 2.61 -3.45 -8.99
N MET A 125 3.80 -2.90 -9.23
CA MET A 125 4.62 -3.24 -10.40
C MET A 125 4.99 -4.74 -10.41
N LEU A 126 5.31 -5.33 -9.26
CA LEU A 126 5.58 -6.76 -9.13
C LEU A 126 4.34 -7.62 -9.45
N THR A 127 3.13 -7.13 -9.15
CA THR A 127 1.89 -7.83 -9.53
C THR A 127 1.65 -7.84 -11.05
N ARG A 128 2.15 -6.85 -11.80
CA ARG A 128 2.01 -6.79 -13.27
C ARG A 128 2.97 -7.73 -13.97
N ARG A 129 4.22 -7.79 -13.50
CA ARG A 129 5.28 -8.67 -14.07
C ARG A 129 5.01 -10.16 -13.88
N SER A 130 4.05 -10.52 -13.02
CA SER A 130 3.69 -11.90 -12.73
C SER A 130 2.52 -12.41 -13.58
N GLU A 131 1.88 -11.56 -14.39
CA GLU A 131 0.90 -12.01 -15.39
C GLU A 131 1.67 -12.58 -16.59
N PRO A 132 1.43 -13.85 -16.97
CA PRO A 132 1.92 -14.37 -18.24
C PRO A 132 1.35 -13.48 -19.35
N THR A 133 2.21 -12.90 -20.19
CA THR A 133 1.78 -12.30 -21.47
C THR A 133 0.86 -13.31 -22.13
N ALA A 134 -0.39 -12.92 -22.41
CA ALA A 134 -1.31 -13.76 -23.15
C ALA A 134 -0.58 -14.27 -24.40
N ALA A 135 -0.41 -15.59 -24.50
CA ALA A 135 0.33 -16.21 -25.58
C ALA A 135 -0.20 -15.67 -26.92
N ASP A 136 0.73 -15.25 -27.77
CA ASP A 136 0.46 -14.84 -29.14
C ASP A 136 -0.37 -15.94 -29.84
N PRO A 137 -1.60 -15.66 -30.30
CA PRO A 137 -2.44 -16.66 -30.97
C PRO A 137 -1.86 -17.14 -32.30
N ALA A 138 -0.74 -16.57 -32.78
CA ALA A 138 -0.27 -16.74 -34.14
C ALA A 138 0.55 -18.01 -34.45
N SER A 139 0.69 -18.97 -33.53
CA SER A 139 1.32 -20.27 -33.84
C SER A 139 0.31 -21.42 -33.86
N HIS A 140 -0.59 -21.40 -34.84
CA HIS A 140 -1.19 -22.63 -35.37
C HIS A 140 -0.42 -23.04 -36.63
N PRO A 141 0.54 -23.96 -36.56
CA PRO A 141 1.06 -24.64 -37.74
C PRO A 141 0.04 -25.72 -38.11
N GLY A 142 -1.04 -25.30 -38.75
CA GLY A 142 -2.05 -26.17 -39.32
C GLY A 142 -2.39 -25.65 -40.70
N ASP A 143 -1.56 -26.01 -41.69
CA ASP A 143 -1.95 -26.16 -43.10
C ASP A 143 -0.77 -26.73 -43.89
N ALA A 144 -0.86 -28.03 -44.20
CA ALA A 144 -0.43 -28.71 -45.45
C ALA A 144 -0.03 -30.17 -45.18
N VAL A 145 -1.00 -30.98 -44.75
CA VAL A 145 -1.05 -32.39 -45.18
C VAL A 145 -2.02 -32.43 -46.35
N GLY A 146 -1.53 -32.70 -47.56
CA GLY A 146 -2.39 -32.86 -48.74
C GLY A 146 -1.63 -33.15 -50.03
N GLY A 147 -1.55 -34.43 -50.40
CA GLY A 147 -1.48 -34.85 -51.80
C GLY A 147 -0.11 -35.28 -52.33
N ARG A 148 0.22 -36.56 -52.16
CA ARG A 148 1.10 -37.30 -53.07
C ARG A 148 0.28 -38.40 -53.73
N GLN A 149 -0.23 -38.11 -54.92
CA GLN A 149 -0.56 -38.97 -56.08
C GLN A 149 -0.47 -37.92 -57.22
N ASP A 150 0.48 -37.97 -58.15
CA ASP A 150 0.63 -38.95 -59.23
C ASP A 150 2.09 -39.05 -59.71
#